data_AF-A0A1C6HP03-F1
#
_entry.id   AF-A0A1C6HP03-F1
#
_cell.length_a   1.000
_cell.length_b   1.000
_cell.length_c   1.000
_cell.angle_alpha   90.00
_cell.angle_beta   90.00
_cell.angle_gamma   90.00
#
_symmetry.space_group_name_H-M   'P 1'
#
loop_
_entity.id
_entity.type
_entity.pdbx_description
1 polymer ?
#
loop_
_entity_poly.entity_id
_entity_poly.type
_entity_poly.pdbx_seq_one_letter_code
_entity_poly.pdbx_strand_id
1 'polypeptide(L)'
;MNTDMKKYVESLLESYHKREREIAILRFELSAPAQITEQEMIDTMLFAHPDDSGHTEGHISDKTPYIALGHQERAAQLNAETIKEISKELLERVQTQTRLEYYVSLLEHRQQCVLCQTYFERVTQEAVAKELGVTVRTVQDIKAKAIGELAEMYSFSEKVK
;
A
#
# COMPACT_ATOMS: atom_id res chain seq x y z
N MET A 1 7.05 25.04 -11.09
CA MET A 1 5.98 24.45 -10.26
C MET A 1 5.14 23.41 -11.00
N ASN A 2 4.72 23.61 -12.26
CA ASN A 2 3.87 22.60 -12.96
C ASN A 2 4.67 21.33 -13.38
N THR A 3 5.93 21.45 -13.78
CA THR A 3 6.75 20.31 -14.27
C THR A 3 7.00 19.22 -13.22
N ASP A 4 7.23 19.60 -11.96
CA ASP A 4 7.46 18.63 -10.88
C ASP A 4 6.18 17.85 -10.56
N MET A 5 5.04 18.54 -10.60
CA MET A 5 3.74 17.91 -10.40
C MET A 5 3.36 16.97 -11.55
N LYS A 6 3.67 17.32 -12.81
CA LYS A 6 3.49 16.40 -13.94
C LYS A 6 4.28 15.11 -13.75
N LYS A 7 5.56 15.20 -13.36
CA LYS A 7 6.39 14.02 -13.06
C LYS A 7 5.81 13.19 -11.92
N TYR A 8 5.29 13.84 -10.87
CA TYR A 8 4.61 13.15 -9.78
C TYR A 8 3.39 12.36 -10.28
N VAL A 9 2.52 12.99 -11.08
CA VAL A 9 1.35 12.34 -11.67
C VAL A 9 1.75 11.19 -12.60
N GLU A 10 2.76 11.36 -13.43
CA GLU A 10 3.30 10.28 -14.28
C GLU A 10 3.76 9.10 -13.44
N SER A 11 4.53 9.35 -12.38
CA SER A 11 4.98 8.30 -11.46
C SER A 11 3.81 7.61 -10.75
N LEU A 12 2.74 8.35 -10.44
CA LEU A 12 1.52 7.79 -9.86
C LEU A 12 0.80 6.86 -10.83
N LEU A 13 0.68 7.25 -12.10
CA LEU A 13 0.05 6.45 -13.14
C LEU A 13 0.88 5.19 -13.46
N GLU A 14 2.20 5.31 -13.57
CA GLU A 14 3.09 4.17 -13.83
C GLU A 14 3.11 3.15 -12.70
N SER A 15 3.04 3.61 -11.44
CA SER A 15 3.02 2.74 -10.26
C SER A 15 1.62 2.26 -9.86
N TYR A 16 0.58 2.56 -10.64
CA TYR A 16 -0.83 2.20 -10.35
C TYR A 16 -0.99 0.74 -9.93
N HIS A 17 -0.59 -0.20 -10.77
CA HIS A 17 -0.74 -1.62 -10.50
C HIS A 17 0.18 -2.15 -9.41
N LYS A 18 1.34 -1.52 -9.22
CA LYS A 18 2.23 -1.87 -8.11
C LYS A 18 1.50 -1.56 -6.80
N ARG A 19 0.89 -0.38 -6.69
CA ARG A 19 0.07 -0.02 -5.53
C ARG A 19 -1.14 -0.90 -5.36
N GLU A 20 -1.87 -1.26 -6.44
CA GLU A 20 -2.99 -2.20 -6.33
C GLU A 20 -2.56 -3.55 -5.75
N ARG A 21 -1.43 -4.09 -6.22
CA ARG A 21 -0.88 -5.33 -5.70
C ARG A 21 -0.49 -5.21 -4.22
N GLU A 22 0.20 -4.13 -3.86
CA GLU A 22 0.58 -3.87 -2.46
C GLU A 22 -0.66 -3.73 -1.56
N ILE A 23 -1.70 -3.02 -2.02
CA ILE A 23 -2.99 -2.91 -1.32
C ILE A 23 -3.63 -4.29 -1.13
N ALA A 24 -3.64 -5.12 -2.17
CA ALA A 24 -4.20 -6.47 -2.10
C ALA A 24 -3.44 -7.35 -1.10
N ILE A 25 -2.10 -7.28 -1.09
CA ILE A 25 -1.25 -7.99 -0.12
C ILE A 25 -1.55 -7.51 1.30
N LEU A 26 -1.51 -6.19 1.56
CA LEU A 26 -1.76 -5.64 2.89
C LEU A 26 -3.17 -5.98 3.41
N ARG A 27 -4.18 -6.00 2.53
CA ARG A 27 -5.53 -6.47 2.88
C ARG A 27 -5.54 -7.96 3.24
N PHE A 28 -4.79 -8.77 2.52
CA PHE A 28 -4.66 -10.19 2.81
C PHE A 28 -3.98 -10.42 4.17
N GLU A 29 -2.85 -9.75 4.44
CA GLU A 29 -2.14 -9.85 5.73
C GLU A 29 -3.02 -9.45 6.93
N LEU A 30 -3.89 -8.45 6.76
CA LEU A 30 -4.87 -8.08 7.79
C LEU A 30 -6.00 -9.12 7.95
N SER A 31 -6.37 -9.81 6.87
CA SER A 31 -7.43 -10.84 6.88
C SER A 31 -6.95 -12.21 7.37
N ALA A 32 -5.66 -12.49 7.18
CA ALA A 32 -5.00 -13.73 7.57
C ALA A 32 -3.88 -13.38 8.56
N PRO A 33 -4.22 -13.06 9.83
CA PRO A 33 -3.23 -12.63 10.79
C PRO A 33 -2.17 -13.73 10.98
N ALA A 34 -0.97 -13.51 10.46
CA ALA A 34 0.25 -14.13 10.96
C ALA A 34 0.55 -13.52 12.33
N GLN A 35 -0.31 -13.82 13.31
CA GLN A 35 -0.15 -13.40 14.69
C GLN A 35 1.04 -14.15 15.26
N ILE A 36 1.98 -13.42 15.87
CA ILE A 36 3.01 -14.00 16.72
C ILE A 36 2.28 -14.85 17.74
N THR A 37 2.47 -16.16 17.63
CA THR A 37 1.87 -17.11 18.56
C THR A 37 2.66 -17.09 19.86
N GLU A 38 2.02 -17.50 20.95
CA GLU A 38 2.67 -17.60 22.26
C GLU A 38 3.95 -18.46 22.18
N GLN A 39 3.91 -19.53 21.39
CA GLN A 39 5.04 -20.44 21.17
C GLN A 39 6.21 -19.75 20.44
N GLU A 40 5.94 -19.00 19.37
CA GLU A 40 6.98 -18.25 18.66
C GLU A 40 7.60 -17.16 19.56
N MET A 41 6.81 -16.55 20.44
CA MET A 41 7.33 -15.55 21.38
C MET A 41 8.17 -16.16 22.50
N ILE A 42 7.76 -17.31 23.04
CA ILE A 42 8.55 -18.08 24.02
C ILE A 42 9.86 -18.52 23.39
N ASP A 43 9.82 -19.05 22.16
CA ASP A 43 11.02 -19.49 21.44
C ASP A 43 11.96 -18.30 21.18
N THR A 44 11.47 -17.18 20.64
CA THR A 44 12.32 -15.99 20.44
C THR A 44 12.95 -15.47 21.73
N MET A 45 12.23 -15.49 22.86
CA MET A 45 12.78 -15.10 24.16
C MET A 45 13.76 -16.13 24.74
N LEU A 46 13.52 -17.43 24.54
CA LEU A 46 14.42 -18.50 24.96
C LEU A 46 15.74 -18.44 24.19
N PHE A 47 15.68 -18.13 22.89
CA PHE A 47 16.87 -17.95 22.06
C PHE A 47 17.57 -16.60 22.26
N ALA A 48 16.90 -15.58 22.81
CA ALA A 48 17.48 -14.27 23.10
C ALA A 48 18.45 -14.23 24.31
N HIS A 49 18.68 -15.36 24.99
CA HIS A 49 19.69 -15.60 26.04
C HIS A 49 19.98 -14.41 27.00
N PRO A 50 19.50 -14.47 28.26
CA PRO A 50 20.31 -13.96 29.35
C PRO A 50 21.49 -14.93 29.57
N ASP A 51 22.69 -14.39 29.67
CA ASP A 51 23.86 -15.14 30.08
C ASP A 51 23.57 -16.01 31.32
N ASP A 52 24.04 -17.24 31.23
CA ASP A 52 23.86 -18.38 32.11
C ASP A 52 24.03 -18.06 33.61
N SER A 53 22.96 -18.28 34.40
CA SER A 53 23.11 -18.55 35.84
C SER A 53 22.04 -19.52 36.36
N GLY A 54 22.43 -20.80 36.43
CA GLY A 54 22.11 -21.67 37.56
C GLY A 54 20.76 -22.39 37.53
N HIS A 55 20.80 -23.70 37.23
CA HIS A 55 19.71 -24.64 37.41
C HIS A 55 19.17 -24.69 38.85
N THR A 56 17.86 -24.86 39.00
CA THR A 56 17.27 -25.62 40.12
C THR A 56 16.10 -26.49 39.62
N GLU A 57 16.22 -27.79 39.89
CA GLU A 57 15.20 -28.82 39.67
C GLU A 57 14.00 -28.65 40.62
N GLY A 58 12.80 -29.03 40.14
CA GLY A 58 11.80 -29.66 41.00
C GLY A 58 10.79 -28.75 41.71
N HIS A 59 10.17 -27.80 41.02
CA HIS A 59 8.82 -27.33 41.37
C HIS A 59 8.22 -26.58 40.18
N ILE A 60 7.03 -26.97 39.70
CA ILE A 60 6.25 -26.08 38.82
C ILE A 60 5.80 -24.94 39.73
N SER A 61 6.49 -23.80 39.65
CA SER A 61 6.22 -22.63 40.46
C SER A 61 4.92 -21.98 39.98
N ASP A 62 4.07 -21.47 40.88
CA ASP A 62 2.88 -20.66 40.55
C ASP A 62 3.17 -19.42 39.69
N LYS A 63 4.46 -19.15 39.42
CA LYS A 63 4.95 -18.16 38.47
C LYS A 63 4.78 -18.59 37.02
N THR A 64 4.74 -19.88 36.69
CA THR A 64 4.61 -20.36 35.30
C THR A 64 3.33 -19.87 34.61
N PRO A 65 2.13 -19.93 35.23
CA PRO A 65 0.92 -19.34 34.65
C PRO A 65 1.00 -17.81 34.50
N TYR A 66 1.61 -17.11 35.45
CA TYR A 66 1.76 -15.65 35.42
C TYR A 66 2.76 -15.20 34.34
N ILE A 67 3.82 -15.98 34.13
CA ILE A 67 4.80 -15.78 33.06
C ILE A 67 4.13 -16.00 31.70
N ALA A 68 3.36 -17.08 31.53
CA ALA A 68 2.58 -17.35 30.31
C ALA A 68 1.56 -16.23 30.00
N LEU A 69 0.83 -15.75 31.01
CA LEU A 69 -0.10 -14.61 30.86
C LEU A 69 0.63 -13.34 30.39
N GLY A 70 1.77 -13.01 31.01
CA GLY A 70 2.60 -11.87 30.60
C GLY A 70 3.23 -12.06 29.22
N HIS A 71 3.38 -13.31 28.75
CA HIS A 71 3.81 -13.60 27.40
C HIS A 71 2.66 -13.36 26.40
N GLN A 72 1.47 -13.87 26.68
CA GLN A 72 0.28 -13.66 25.87
C GLN A 72 -0.05 -12.16 25.71
N GLU A 73 0.03 -11.38 26.79
CA GLU A 73 -0.21 -9.93 26.74
C GLU A 73 0.81 -9.20 25.86
N ARG A 74 2.10 -9.57 25.94
CA ARG A 74 3.15 -8.98 25.08
C ARG A 74 2.97 -9.36 23.61
N ALA A 75 2.67 -10.63 23.31
CA ALA A 75 2.41 -11.08 21.95
C ALA A 75 1.19 -10.35 21.36
N ALA A 76 0.12 -10.21 22.16
CA ALA A 76 -1.08 -9.46 21.76
C ALA A 76 -0.77 -7.97 21.51
N GLN A 77 0.06 -7.34 22.34
CA GLN A 77 0.45 -5.95 22.16
C GLN A 77 1.27 -5.76 20.87
N LEU A 78 2.28 -6.59 20.64
CA LEU A 78 3.10 -6.53 19.41
C LEU A 78 2.24 -6.77 18.17
N ASN A 79 1.37 -7.78 18.18
CA ASN A 79 0.44 -8.03 17.08
C ASN A 79 -0.48 -6.83 16.82
N ALA A 80 -0.99 -6.16 17.87
CA ALA A 80 -1.82 -4.97 17.74
C ALA A 80 -1.05 -3.77 17.16
N GLU A 81 0.21 -3.58 17.55
CA GLU A 81 1.09 -2.55 17.00
C GLU A 81 1.38 -2.81 15.52
N THR A 82 1.73 -4.05 15.15
CA THR A 82 1.95 -4.45 13.75
C THR A 82 0.68 -4.26 12.90
N ILE A 83 -0.48 -4.70 13.39
CA ILE A 83 -1.78 -4.50 12.69
C ILE A 83 -2.04 -3.01 12.47
N LYS A 84 -1.76 -2.16 13.47
CA LYS A 84 -1.96 -0.71 13.38
C LYS A 84 -1.04 -0.09 12.33
N GLU A 85 0.22 -0.50 12.27
CA GLU A 85 1.18 -0.03 11.27
C GLU A 85 0.76 -0.43 9.85
N ILE A 86 0.44 -1.71 9.63
CA ILE A 86 -0.06 -2.23 8.35
C ILE A 86 -1.33 -1.49 7.93
N SER A 87 -2.26 -1.25 8.87
CA SER A 87 -3.51 -0.53 8.60
C SER A 87 -3.27 0.93 8.18
N LYS A 88 -2.30 1.61 8.79
CA LYS A 88 -1.93 2.97 8.43
C LYS A 88 -1.34 3.02 7.02
N GLU A 89 -0.39 2.15 6.70
CA GLU A 89 0.19 2.09 5.35
C GLU A 89 -0.86 1.75 4.29
N LEU A 90 -1.75 0.80 4.59
CA LEU A 90 -2.87 0.45 3.72
C LEU A 90 -3.77 1.65 3.46
N LEU A 91 -4.12 2.42 4.49
CA LEU A 91 -4.97 3.60 4.37
C LEU A 91 -4.36 4.65 3.43
N GLU A 92 -3.08 4.98 3.62
CA GLU A 92 -2.37 5.96 2.80
C GLU A 92 -2.32 5.54 1.32
N ARG A 93 -2.10 4.25 1.07
CA ARG A 93 -2.05 3.66 -0.28
C ARG A 93 -3.42 3.65 -0.94
N VAL A 94 -4.46 3.21 -0.23
CA VAL A 94 -5.85 3.22 -0.71
C VAL A 94 -6.28 4.65 -1.03
N GLN A 95 -6.02 5.62 -0.14
CA GLN A 95 -6.35 7.01 -0.39
C GLN A 95 -5.65 7.57 -1.63
N THR A 96 -4.36 7.25 -1.80
CA THR A 96 -3.59 7.67 -2.98
C THR A 96 -4.20 7.09 -4.27
N GLN A 97 -4.55 5.80 -4.24
CA GLN A 97 -5.14 5.08 -5.37
C GLN A 97 -6.53 5.63 -5.74
N THR A 98 -7.43 5.71 -4.75
CA THR A 98 -8.79 6.22 -4.94
C THR A 98 -8.81 7.67 -5.39
N ARG A 99 -7.90 8.51 -4.87
CA ARG A 99 -7.77 9.89 -5.33
C ARG A 99 -7.36 9.98 -6.79
N LEU A 100 -6.42 9.14 -7.23
CA LEU A 100 -6.00 9.11 -8.63
C LEU A 100 -7.16 8.69 -9.55
N GLU A 101 -7.87 7.62 -9.20
CA GLU A 101 -9.04 7.15 -9.95
C GLU A 101 -10.13 8.22 -10.03
N TYR A 102 -10.40 8.90 -8.92
CA TYR A 102 -11.35 9.98 -8.87
C TYR A 102 -10.93 11.15 -9.78
N TYR A 103 -9.68 11.62 -9.70
CA TYR A 103 -9.22 12.72 -10.56
C TYR A 103 -9.21 12.33 -12.05
N VAL A 104 -8.86 11.09 -12.38
CA VAL A 104 -8.98 10.59 -13.75
C VAL A 104 -10.43 10.58 -14.23
N SER A 105 -11.39 10.27 -13.36
CA SER A 105 -12.82 10.32 -13.69
C SER A 105 -13.38 11.73 -13.92
N LEU A 106 -12.67 12.78 -13.47
CA LEU A 106 -13.05 14.18 -13.69
C LEU A 106 -12.54 14.75 -15.03
N LEU A 107 -11.65 14.05 -15.71
CA LEU A 107 -11.13 14.47 -17.01
C LEU A 107 -12.19 14.35 -18.10
N GLU A 108 -11.97 15.02 -19.24
CA GLU A 108 -12.79 14.83 -20.43
C GLU A 108 -12.78 13.34 -20.83
N HIS A 109 -13.93 12.81 -21.27
CA HIS A 109 -14.12 11.40 -21.61
C HIS A 109 -12.99 10.80 -22.49
N ARG A 110 -12.51 11.55 -23.51
CA ARG A 110 -11.41 11.07 -24.36
C ARG A 110 -10.09 10.93 -23.60
N GLN A 111 -9.81 11.86 -22.71
CA GLN A 111 -8.60 11.84 -21.88
C GLN A 111 -8.66 10.71 -20.85
N GLN A 112 -9.80 10.58 -20.16
CA GLN A 112 -10.06 9.49 -19.24
C GLN A 112 -9.87 8.13 -19.93
N CYS A 113 -10.50 7.93 -21.09
CA CYS A 113 -10.41 6.70 -21.86
C CYS A 113 -8.94 6.36 -22.21
N VAL A 114 -8.18 7.32 -22.75
CA VAL A 114 -6.77 7.11 -23.07
C VAL A 114 -5.94 6.74 -21.84
N LEU A 115 -6.15 7.42 -20.69
CA LEU A 115 -5.40 7.11 -19.47
C LEU A 115 -5.78 5.75 -18.89
N CYS A 116 -7.07 5.44 -18.78
CA CYS A 116 -7.55 4.15 -18.27
C CYS A 116 -7.00 2.99 -19.13
N GLN A 117 -7.16 3.07 -20.45
CA GLN A 117 -6.67 2.01 -21.34
C GLN A 117 -5.15 1.85 -21.28
N THR A 118 -4.41 2.96 -21.26
CA THR A 118 -2.94 2.92 -21.26
C THR A 118 -2.38 2.43 -19.92
N TYR A 119 -2.91 2.90 -18.79
CA TYR A 119 -2.30 2.69 -17.48
C TYR A 119 -3.01 1.66 -16.61
N PHE A 120 -4.34 1.56 -16.67
CA PHE A 120 -5.13 0.65 -15.84
C PHE A 120 -5.38 -0.67 -16.55
N GLU A 121 -5.57 -0.65 -17.87
CA GLU A 121 -5.79 -1.86 -18.67
C GLU A 121 -4.52 -2.37 -19.37
N ARG A 122 -3.43 -1.58 -19.34
CA ARG A 122 -2.14 -1.86 -20.00
C ARG A 122 -2.24 -2.14 -21.50
N VAL A 123 -3.23 -1.54 -22.16
CA VAL A 123 -3.39 -1.62 -23.60
C VAL A 123 -2.29 -0.81 -24.27
N THR A 124 -1.73 -1.34 -25.37
CA THR A 124 -0.70 -0.63 -26.12
C THR A 124 -1.28 0.64 -26.77
N GLN A 125 -0.47 1.69 -26.87
CA GLN A 125 -0.92 2.95 -27.50
C GLN A 125 -1.40 2.77 -28.94
N GLU A 126 -0.87 1.76 -29.65
CA GLU A 126 -1.30 1.38 -31.00
C GLU A 126 -2.72 0.80 -31.01
N ALA A 127 -3.05 -0.06 -30.04
CA ALA A 127 -4.39 -0.61 -29.91
C ALA A 127 -5.40 0.47 -29.48
N VAL A 128 -5.03 1.34 -28.52
CA VAL A 128 -5.83 2.51 -28.11
C VAL A 128 -6.10 3.43 -29.32
N ALA A 129 -5.06 3.72 -30.10
CA ALA A 129 -5.19 4.56 -31.30
C ALA A 129 -6.14 3.94 -32.33
N LYS A 130 -6.04 2.63 -32.55
CA LYS A 130 -6.91 1.88 -33.46
C LYS A 130 -8.37 1.90 -32.99
N GLU A 131 -8.62 1.70 -31.70
CA GLU A 131 -9.97 1.71 -31.12
C GLU A 131 -10.61 3.10 -31.21
N LEU A 132 -9.85 4.14 -30.92
CA LEU A 132 -10.30 5.54 -31.01
C LEU A 132 -10.36 6.08 -32.44
N GLY A 133 -9.89 5.33 -33.45
CA GLY A 133 -9.83 5.76 -34.84
C GLY A 133 -8.90 6.96 -35.07
N VAL A 134 -7.82 7.08 -34.28
CA VAL A 134 -6.85 8.19 -34.36
C VAL A 134 -5.42 7.69 -34.57
N THR A 135 -4.49 8.61 -34.79
CA THR A 135 -3.07 8.26 -34.86
C THR A 135 -2.49 8.07 -33.45
N VAL A 136 -1.42 7.27 -33.34
CA VAL A 136 -0.67 7.09 -32.08
C VAL A 136 -0.17 8.44 -31.55
N ARG A 137 0.25 9.35 -32.43
CA ARG A 137 0.65 10.72 -32.06
C ARG A 137 -0.49 11.47 -31.37
N THR A 138 -1.71 11.36 -31.89
CA THR A 138 -2.89 11.97 -31.27
C THR A 138 -3.18 11.38 -29.88
N VAL A 139 -3.00 10.08 -29.69
CA VAL A 139 -3.12 9.44 -28.36
C VAL A 139 -2.08 10.00 -27.39
N GLN A 140 -0.83 10.16 -27.83
CA GLN A 140 0.24 10.76 -27.03
C GLN A 140 -0.07 12.22 -26.66
N ASP A 141 -0.60 13.01 -27.59
CA ASP A 141 -1.00 14.39 -27.34
C ASP A 141 -2.17 14.48 -26.34
N ILE A 142 -3.17 13.59 -26.47
CA ILE A 142 -4.29 13.49 -25.51
C ILE A 142 -3.76 13.12 -24.12
N LYS A 143 -2.88 12.13 -24.05
CA LYS A 143 -2.24 11.70 -22.80
C LYS A 143 -1.44 12.83 -22.14
N ALA A 144 -0.64 13.57 -22.90
CA ALA A 144 0.15 14.68 -22.37
C ALA A 144 -0.72 15.82 -21.83
N LYS A 145 -1.85 16.11 -22.49
CA LYS A 145 -2.85 17.07 -22.00
C LYS A 145 -3.51 16.58 -20.71
N ALA A 146 -3.95 15.33 -20.68
CA ALA A 146 -4.57 14.70 -19.52
C ALA A 146 -3.65 14.74 -18.28
N ILE A 147 -2.36 14.43 -18.46
CA ILE A 147 -1.35 14.52 -17.38
C ILE A 147 -1.19 15.98 -16.92
N GLY A 148 -1.26 16.94 -17.84
CA GLY A 148 -1.23 18.37 -17.50
C GLY A 148 -2.41 18.79 -16.63
N GLU A 149 -3.64 18.39 -17.00
CA GLU A 149 -4.85 18.69 -16.24
C GLU A 149 -4.84 18.02 -14.86
N LEU A 150 -4.44 16.74 -14.80
CA LEU A 150 -4.25 16.06 -13.51
C LEU A 150 -3.23 16.79 -12.63
N ALA A 151 -2.11 17.24 -13.20
CA ALA A 151 -1.11 17.98 -12.44
C ALA A 151 -1.69 19.29 -11.86
N GLU A 152 -2.58 19.97 -12.59
CA GLU A 152 -3.28 21.13 -12.07
C GLU A 152 -4.21 20.76 -10.91
N MET A 153 -5.00 19.68 -11.03
CA MET A 153 -5.88 19.19 -9.96
C MET A 153 -5.09 18.81 -8.69
N TYR A 154 -3.97 18.09 -8.84
CA TYR A 154 -3.10 17.75 -7.71
C TYR A 154 -2.48 18.98 -7.07
N SER A 155 -1.97 19.92 -7.88
CA SER A 155 -1.41 21.19 -7.38
C SER A 155 -2.43 22.05 -6.64
N PHE A 156 -3.70 22.00 -7.05
CA PHE A 156 -4.78 22.67 -6.33
C PHE A 156 -5.02 22.00 -4.98
N SER A 157 -5.09 20.66 -4.95
CA SER A 157 -5.31 19.93 -3.69
C SER A 157 -4.19 20.08 -2.68
N GLU A 158 -2.94 20.27 -3.11
CA GLU A 158 -1.82 20.54 -2.21
C GLU A 158 -1.92 21.91 -1.52
N LYS A 159 -2.53 22.91 -2.18
CA LYS A 159 -2.74 24.24 -1.58
C LYS A 159 -3.83 24.27 -0.51
N VAL A 160 -4.71 23.26 -0.51
CA VAL A 160 -5.84 23.16 0.42
C VAL A 160 -5.45 22.38 1.69
N LYS A 161 -4.33 21.64 1.65
CA LYS A 161 -3.76 20.97 2.82
C LYS A 161 -2.88 21.91 3.62
#